data_AF-A0A1W6STH0-F1
#
_entry.id   AF-A0A1W6STH0-F1
#
_cell.length_a   1.000
_cell.length_b   1.000
_cell.length_c   1.000
_cell.angle_alpha   90.00
_cell.angle_beta   90.00
_cell.angle_gamma   90.00
#
_symmetry.space_group_name_H-M   'P 1'
#
loop_
_entity.id
_entity.type
_entity.pdbx_description
1 polymer ?
#
loop_
_entity_poly.entity_id
_entity_poly.type
_entity_poly.pdbx_seq_one_letter_code
_entity_poly.pdbx_strand_id
1 'polypeptide(L)'
;MGPLEAQNDTSRRAAQHARTYADHNNLARQYENTAKEIRVKAEEQKKLLQHYEEKSYLYGRQAQDFQSRTWALVNKYEQAAEENIRQAAFHQKMASELAKRDYATPMETPGQQNRENKARIGSDPKDRI
;
A
#
# COMPACT_ATOMS: atom_id res chain seq x y z
N MET A 1 17.40 9.92 -11.98
CA MET A 1 16.43 9.28 -11.07
C MET A 1 17.04 7.96 -10.59
N GLY A 2 17.13 7.77 -9.27
CA GLY A 2 17.64 6.53 -8.69
C GLY A 2 16.58 5.40 -8.69
N PRO A 3 16.98 4.14 -8.46
CA PRO A 3 16.05 3.00 -8.46
C PRO A 3 14.91 3.12 -7.43
N LEU A 4 15.15 3.79 -6.29
CA LEU A 4 14.12 4.04 -5.28
C LEU A 4 13.08 5.10 -5.71
N GLU A 5 13.48 6.10 -6.48
CA GLU A 5 12.56 7.11 -7.01
C GLU A 5 11.64 6.46 -8.06
N ALA A 6 12.21 5.60 -8.92
CA ALA A 6 11.43 4.83 -9.88
C ALA A 6 10.43 3.88 -9.18
N GLN A 7 10.85 3.18 -8.12
CA GLN A 7 9.94 2.35 -7.33
C GLN A 7 8.82 3.17 -6.67
N ASN A 8 9.13 4.31 -6.06
CA ASN A 8 8.10 5.20 -5.50
C ASN A 8 7.11 5.70 -6.55
N ASP A 9 7.57 6.01 -7.76
CA ASP A 9 6.68 6.42 -8.85
C ASP A 9 5.76 5.27 -9.30
N THR A 10 6.27 4.03 -9.33
CA THR A 10 5.44 2.86 -9.61
C THR A 10 4.41 2.61 -8.51
N SER A 11 4.80 2.68 -7.24
CA SER A 11 3.88 2.55 -6.10
C SER A 11 2.83 3.65 -6.09
N ARG A 12 3.19 4.89 -6.46
CA ARG A 12 2.25 6.01 -6.56
C ARG A 12 1.22 5.81 -7.66
N ARG A 13 1.63 5.31 -8.83
CA ARG A 13 0.69 4.96 -9.92
C ARG A 13 -0.23 3.82 -9.51
N ALA A 14 0.31 2.78 -8.87
CA ALA A 14 -0.49 1.67 -8.36
C ALA A 14 -1.50 2.13 -7.29
N ALA A 15 -1.12 3.08 -6.43
CA ALA A 15 -2.00 3.67 -5.44
C ALA A 15 -3.21 4.42 -6.04
N GLN A 16 -3.07 5.03 -7.22
CA GLN A 16 -4.17 5.71 -7.92
C GLN A 16 -5.26 4.74 -8.43
N HIS A 17 -4.90 3.48 -8.66
CA HIS A 17 -5.81 2.47 -9.21
C HIS A 17 -6.25 1.41 -8.20
N ALA A 18 -5.74 1.44 -6.97
CA ALA A 18 -6.09 0.48 -5.93
C ALA A 18 -7.55 0.62 -5.49
N ARG A 19 -8.30 -0.49 -5.54
CA ARG A 19 -9.73 -0.53 -5.19
C ARG A 19 -10.10 -1.69 -4.27
N THR A 20 -9.32 -2.76 -4.30
CA THR A 20 -9.61 -3.99 -3.57
C THR A 20 -8.76 -4.11 -2.31
N TYR A 21 -9.18 -5.01 -1.41
CA TYR A 21 -8.36 -5.41 -0.27
C TYR A 21 -6.94 -5.80 -0.71
N ALA A 22 -6.84 -6.64 -1.75
CA ALA A 22 -5.58 -7.16 -2.25
C ALA A 22 -4.67 -6.05 -2.78
N ASP A 23 -5.23 -5.07 -3.51
CA ASP A 23 -4.46 -3.93 -4.03
C ASP A 23 -3.81 -3.14 -2.89
N HIS A 24 -4.60 -2.76 -1.89
CA HIS A 24 -4.11 -1.99 -0.76
C HIS A 24 -3.15 -2.81 0.12
N ASN A 25 -3.40 -4.10 0.34
CA ASN A 25 -2.47 -4.95 1.07
C ASN A 25 -1.13 -5.13 0.33
N ASN A 26 -1.14 -5.24 -1.00
CA ASN A 26 0.08 -5.32 -1.80
C ASN A 26 0.86 -3.99 -1.76
N LEU A 27 0.17 -2.86 -1.88
CA LEU A 27 0.80 -1.54 -1.75
C LEU A 27 1.43 -1.33 -0.38
N ALA A 28 0.74 -1.74 0.69
CA ALA A 28 1.29 -1.68 2.03
C ALA A 28 2.63 -2.42 2.15
N ARG A 29 2.70 -3.65 1.62
CA ARG A 29 3.92 -4.46 1.61
C ARG A 29 5.03 -3.84 0.76
N GLN A 30 4.68 -3.27 -0.40
CA GLN A 30 5.65 -2.59 -1.26
C GLN A 30 6.27 -1.40 -0.54
N TYR A 31 5.46 -0.50 0.02
CA TYR A 31 5.96 0.65 0.77
C TYR A 31 6.77 0.24 2.01
N GLU A 32 6.37 -0.82 2.72
CA GLU A 32 7.14 -1.33 3.86
C GLU A 32 8.53 -1.85 3.43
N ASN A 33 8.60 -2.59 2.32
CA ASN A 33 9.86 -3.08 1.78
C ASN A 33 10.75 -1.92 1.31
N THR A 34 10.19 -0.95 0.59
CA THR A 34 10.92 0.26 0.18
C THR A 34 11.44 1.04 1.39
N ALA A 35 10.65 1.16 2.47
CA ALA A 35 11.10 1.80 3.70
C ALA A 35 12.31 1.06 4.31
N LYS A 36 12.30 -0.28 4.31
CA LYS A 36 13.44 -1.09 4.81
C LYS A 36 14.70 -0.83 3.98
N GLU A 37 14.59 -0.82 2.65
CA GLU A 37 15.72 -0.52 1.75
C GLU A 37 16.27 0.90 1.97
N ILE A 38 15.39 1.89 2.15
CA ILE A 38 15.81 3.28 2.41
C ILE A 38 16.52 3.38 3.77
N ARG A 39 16.04 2.69 4.80
CA ARG A 39 16.69 2.67 6.12
C ARG A 39 18.10 2.09 6.06
N VAL A 40 18.31 1.02 5.29
CA VAL A 40 19.67 0.47 5.07
C VAL A 40 20.60 1.55 4.51
N LYS A 41 20.15 2.32 3.51
CA LYS A 41 20.94 3.42 2.94
C LYS A 41 21.17 4.56 3.93
N ALA A 42 20.18 4.91 4.75
CA ALA A 42 20.36 5.90 5.80
C ALA A 42 21.48 5.47 6.77
N GLU A 43 21.50 4.21 7.17
CA GLU A 43 22.55 3.66 8.05
C GLU A 43 23.94 3.62 7.38
N GLU A 44 24.01 3.33 6.08
CA GLU A 44 25.25 3.46 5.31
C GLU A 44 25.78 4.91 5.30
N GLN A 45 24.89 5.88 5.06
CA GLN A 45 25.27 7.30 5.09
C GLN A 45 25.66 7.77 6.49
N LYS A 46 25.02 7.25 7.56
CA LYS A 46 25.43 7.56 8.95
C LYS A 46 26.84 7.08 9.25
N LYS A 47 27.18 5.84 8.87
CA LYS A 47 28.54 5.32 9.03
C LYS A 47 29.57 6.15 8.25
N LEU A 48 29.21 6.58 7.04
CA LEU A 48 30.07 7.44 6.23
C LEU A 48 30.24 8.84 6.84
N LEU A 49 29.15 9.42 7.37
CA LEU A 49 29.18 10.71 8.07
C LEU A 49 30.10 10.63 9.29
N GLN A 50 29.92 9.60 10.12
CA GLN A 50 30.79 9.35 11.27
C GLN A 50 32.26 9.28 10.86
N HIS A 51 32.58 8.60 9.75
CA HIS A 51 33.94 8.55 9.23
C HIS A 51 34.49 9.94 8.84
N TYR A 52 33.67 10.78 8.18
CA TYR A 52 34.07 12.15 7.83
C TYR A 52 34.20 13.07 9.05
N GLU A 53 33.45 12.83 10.11
CA GLU A 53 33.56 13.54 11.38
C GLU A 53 34.84 13.14 12.12
N GLU A 54 35.04 11.84 12.34
CA GLU A 54 36.19 11.29 13.07
C GLU A 54 37.52 11.52 12.36
N LYS A 55 37.54 11.44 11.03
CA LYS A 55 38.75 11.57 10.22
C LYS A 55 38.79 12.81 9.36
N SER A 56 38.15 13.88 9.81
CA SER A 56 38.11 15.19 9.13
C SER A 56 39.50 15.69 8.74
N TYR A 57 40.53 15.43 9.55
CA TYR A 57 41.93 15.79 9.28
C TYR A 57 42.50 15.21 7.97
N LEU A 58 41.96 14.08 7.47
CA LEU A 58 42.38 13.49 6.20
C LEU A 58 41.92 14.30 4.98
N TYR A 59 40.89 15.14 5.14
CA TYR A 59 40.23 15.85 4.04
C TYR A 59 40.41 17.37 4.11
N GLY A 60 41.04 17.88 5.18
CA GLY A 60 41.28 19.31 5.38
C GLY A 60 39.99 20.13 5.27
N ARG A 61 40.01 21.20 4.45
CA ARG A 61 38.83 22.08 4.28
C ARG A 61 37.63 21.38 3.63
N GLN A 62 37.85 20.34 2.84
CA GLN A 62 36.75 19.62 2.17
C GLN A 62 35.95 18.73 3.13
N ALA A 63 36.47 18.46 4.34
CA ALA A 63 35.77 17.66 5.35
C ALA A 63 34.37 18.23 5.65
N GLN A 64 34.26 19.56 5.77
CA GLN A 64 33.00 20.22 6.09
C GLN A 64 31.94 20.03 4.99
N ASP A 65 32.36 20.09 3.72
CA ASP A 65 31.47 19.86 2.58
C ASP A 65 31.01 18.39 2.53
N PHE A 66 31.91 17.44 2.80
CA PHE A 66 31.56 16.01 2.86
C PHE A 66 30.60 15.70 4.00
N GLN A 67 30.85 16.24 5.20
CA GLN A 67 29.95 16.11 6.35
C GLN A 67 28.57 16.68 6.02
N SER A 68 28.50 17.92 5.55
CA SER A 68 27.22 18.60 5.26
C SER A 68 26.40 17.88 4.20
N ARG A 69 27.06 17.44 3.11
CA ARG A 69 26.38 16.67 2.04
C ARG A 69 25.89 15.31 2.53
N THR A 70 26.70 14.62 3.33
CA THR A 70 26.34 13.29 3.85
C THR A 70 25.22 13.39 4.88
N TRP A 71 25.27 14.39 5.76
CA TRP A 71 24.20 14.71 6.70
C TRP A 71 22.88 15.00 5.99
N ALA A 72 22.91 15.79 4.90
CA ALA A 72 21.71 16.04 4.09
C ALA A 72 21.15 14.75 3.47
N LEU A 73 22.01 13.82 3.04
CA LEU A 73 21.59 12.50 2.54
C LEU A 73 20.97 11.63 3.63
N VAL A 74 21.54 11.60 4.84
CA VAL A 74 20.97 10.90 5.99
C VAL A 74 19.53 11.39 6.23
N ASN A 75 19.35 12.70 6.38
CA ASN A 75 18.02 13.27 6.62
C ASN A 75 17.05 12.98 5.48
N LYS A 76 17.49 13.10 4.23
CA LYS A 76 16.65 12.79 3.06
C LYS A 76 16.17 11.34 3.10
N TYR A 77 17.04 10.39 3.43
CA TYR A 77 16.66 8.99 3.51
C TYR A 77 15.79 8.68 4.72
N GLU A 78 16.05 9.27 5.89
CA GLU A 78 15.18 9.08 7.05
C GLU A 78 13.76 9.59 6.80
N GLN A 79 13.62 10.79 6.24
CA GLN A 79 12.33 11.35 5.85
C GLN A 79 11.61 10.49 4.80
N ALA A 80 12.34 9.99 3.80
CA ALA A 80 11.77 9.13 2.77
C ALA A 80 11.32 7.77 3.33
N ALA A 81 12.08 7.19 4.26
CA ALA A 81 11.68 5.97 4.95
C ALA A 81 10.43 6.18 5.80
N GLU A 82 10.36 7.28 6.55
CA GLU A 82 9.19 7.61 7.36
C GLU A 82 7.94 7.80 6.49
N GLU A 83 8.05 8.52 5.38
CA GLU A 83 6.95 8.70 4.44
C GLU A 83 6.45 7.36 3.88
N ASN A 84 7.37 6.47 3.51
CA ASN A 84 7.01 5.12 3.04
C ASN A 84 6.29 4.32 4.14
N ILE A 85 6.70 4.41 5.41
CA ILE A 85 5.98 3.78 6.53
C ILE A 85 4.58 4.37 6.70
N ARG A 86 4.40 5.69 6.55
CA ARG A 86 3.07 6.32 6.61
C ARG A 86 2.16 5.83 5.47
N GLN A 87 2.68 5.74 4.25
CA GLN A 87 1.95 5.20 3.10
C GLN A 87 1.58 3.72 3.31
N ALA A 88 2.49 2.93 3.87
CA ALA A 88 2.22 1.53 4.21
C ALA A 88 1.06 1.42 5.22
N ALA A 89 1.11 2.19 6.31
CA ALA A 89 0.07 2.22 7.33
C ALA A 89 -1.29 2.69 6.76
N PHE A 90 -1.29 3.71 5.90
CA PHE A 90 -2.48 4.18 5.21
C PHE A 90 -3.14 3.05 4.39
N HIS A 91 -2.35 2.34 3.59
CA HIS A 91 -2.88 1.25 2.77
C HIS A 91 -3.31 0.02 3.61
N GLN A 92 -2.62 -0.30 4.71
CA GLN A 92 -3.09 -1.34 5.64
C GLN A 92 -4.45 -1.01 6.25
N LYS A 93 -4.68 0.27 6.59
CA LYS A 93 -5.97 0.74 7.08
C LYS A 93 -7.07 0.58 6.02
N MET A 94 -6.81 1.02 4.79
CA MET A 94 -7.76 0.87 3.68
C MET A 94 -8.12 -0.60 3.41
N ALA A 95 -7.11 -1.49 3.41
CA ALA A 95 -7.35 -2.91 3.28
C ALA A 95 -8.24 -3.44 4.42
N SER A 96 -7.93 -3.08 5.67
CA SER A 96 -8.71 -3.50 6.84
C SER A 96 -10.17 -3.02 6.79
N GLU A 97 -10.42 -1.82 6.26
CA GLU A 97 -11.77 -1.28 6.08
C GLU A 97 -12.56 -2.03 5.00
N LEU A 98 -11.92 -2.37 3.88
CA LEU A 98 -12.55 -3.18 2.83
C LEU A 98 -12.88 -4.59 3.33
N ALA A 99 -11.96 -5.24 4.03
CA ALA A 99 -12.22 -6.56 4.61
C ALA A 99 -13.44 -6.53 5.53
N LYS A 100 -13.55 -5.53 6.41
CA LYS A 100 -14.71 -5.37 7.30
C LYS A 100 -16.03 -5.18 6.53
N ARG A 101 -16.02 -4.47 5.40
CA ARG A 101 -17.20 -4.30 4.56
C ARG A 101 -17.62 -5.62 3.94
N ASP A 102 -16.68 -6.39 3.40
CA ASP A 102 -16.95 -7.70 2.80
C ASP A 102 -17.57 -8.67 3.82
N TYR A 103 -17.10 -8.65 5.08
CA TYR A 103 -17.70 -9.41 6.19
C TYR A 103 -19.07 -8.89 6.64
N ALA A 104 -19.38 -7.61 6.43
CA ALA A 104 -20.64 -6.99 6.85
C ALA A 104 -21.76 -7.12 5.81
N THR A 105 -21.46 -7.44 4.55
CA THR A 105 -22.46 -7.80 3.54
C THR A 105 -23.07 -9.16 3.88
N PRO A 106 -24.35 -9.26 4.29
CA PRO A 106 -24.99 -10.54 4.50
C PRO A 106 -25.02 -11.29 3.18
N MET A 107 -24.63 -12.55 3.22
CA MET A 107 -24.82 -13.52 2.15
C MET A 107 -26.29 -13.48 1.74
N GLU A 108 -26.64 -12.86 0.60
CA GLU A 108 -27.96 -13.07 0.01
C GLU A 108 -28.05 -14.56 -0.35
N THR A 109 -28.80 -15.29 0.45
CA THR A 109 -29.09 -16.72 0.28
C THR A 109 -29.63 -16.98 -1.13
N PRO A 110 -28.93 -17.75 -1.99
CA PRO A 110 -29.56 -18.24 -3.21
C PRO A 110 -30.38 -19.47 -2.84
N GLY A 111 -31.66 -19.26 -2.52
CA GLY A 111 -32.54 -20.40 -2.26
C GLY A 111 -33.90 -20.07 -1.68
N GLN A 112 -34.80 -19.47 -2.47
CA GLN A 112 -36.24 -19.71 -2.33
C GLN A 112 -37.00 -19.29 -3.59
N GLN A 113 -36.78 -20.02 -4.68
CA GLN A 113 -37.80 -20.18 -5.71
C GLN A 113 -38.22 -21.64 -5.70
N ASN A 114 -39.23 -21.97 -4.90
CA ASN A 114 -39.97 -23.21 -5.13
C ASN A 114 -41.38 -23.15 -4.54
N ARG A 115 -42.36 -23.40 -5.42
CA ARG A 115 -43.73 -23.90 -5.17
C ARG A 115 -44.60 -22.94 -4.34
N GLU A 116 -45.71 -22.46 -4.85
CA GLU A 116 -46.94 -23.23 -5.01
C GLU A 116 -47.88 -22.53 -6.01
N ASN A 117 -48.08 -23.11 -7.19
CA ASN A 117 -49.29 -22.86 -7.99
C ASN A 117 -49.88 -24.22 -8.33
N LYS A 118 -50.60 -24.82 -7.38
CA LYS A 118 -51.52 -25.92 -7.65
C LYS A 118 -52.83 -25.75 -6.89
N ALA A 119 -53.90 -25.76 -7.70
CA ALA A 119 -55.27 -26.21 -7.45
C ALA A 119 -56.35 -25.15 -7.18
N ARG A 120 -57.21 -24.96 -8.20
CA ARG A 120 -58.69 -25.14 -8.22
C ARG A 120 -59.17 -24.77 -9.65
N ILE A 121 -59.34 -25.72 -10.57
CA ILE A 121 -60.51 -26.58 -10.84
C ILE A 121 -61.82 -25.80 -11.05
N GLY A 122 -62.37 -25.95 -12.27
CA GLY A 122 -63.77 -25.74 -12.67
C GLY A 122 -64.02 -24.37 -13.32
N SER A 123 -64.55 -24.22 -14.54
CA SER A 123 -65.40 -25.11 -15.33
C SER A 123 -65.59 -24.53 -16.74
N ASP A 124 -65.33 -25.32 -17.78
CA ASP A 124 -65.90 -25.12 -19.12
C ASP A 124 -67.42 -25.31 -19.08
N PRO A 125 -68.16 -24.61 -19.96
CA PRO A 125 -68.95 -25.37 -20.91
C PRO A 125 -68.79 -24.88 -22.35
N LYS A 126 -68.45 -25.88 -23.16
CA LYS A 126 -68.49 -26.01 -24.61
C LYS A 126 -69.60 -25.24 -25.33
N ASP A 127 -69.19 -24.75 -26.50
CA ASP A 127 -69.98 -24.51 -27.70
C ASP A 127 -71.23 -25.41 -27.83
N ARG A 128 -72.34 -24.76 -28.16
CA ARG A 128 -73.50 -25.40 -28.77
C ARG A 128 -74.01 -24.49 -29.90
N ILE A 129 -73.64 -24.90 -31.12
CA ILE A 129 -74.33 -24.80 -32.43
C ILE A 129 -75.23 -23.58 -32.63
#